data_AF-L9VY36-F1
#
_entry.id   AF-L9VY36-F1
#
_cell.length_a   1.000
_cell.length_b   1.000
_cell.length_c   1.000
_cell.angle_alpha   90.00
_cell.angle_beta   90.00
_cell.angle_gamma   90.00
#
_symmetry.space_group_name_H-M   'P 1'
#
loop_
_entity.id
_entity.type
_entity.pdbx_description
1 polymer ?
#
loop_
_entity_poly.entity_id
_entity_poly.type
_entity_poly.pdbx_seq_one_letter_code
_entity_poly.pdbx_strand_id
1 'polypeptide(L)'
;MKRTNSIDTDRTTRFKTSMQIACVGLGFVGYNSAVAFSRSSYPVIGVDTDAELIESIRHGDAPFETTALDAHIDDGTCEVTTTISDASDADAYIISVPTPLSDDDTPDLSYVRAASRDVSTVLEKDDLVVVQSTIYPGCTEHDVIPELERSGLEAGTDFGVSHVPERYSPGNDRSERATRIIGSITDLWRDVTAALYEDVADDTKPVSSLEVAETTKLVENIQRDVNIALVNELATAMNTIGIDVSEVLDAAATKWNFDRYDPGLGVGGHCLPVDPHYFLSAVEDQGETLGLVPVARDINDSMPARYLEMIRQLLTAVGKRPTSAIVAVLGVTYKPNVSDLRNSAAVELVSRLQAQNITVEVYDSQYPADEEIEDSGITNGSTPITAVRNADVLVVGTPHDSFREFDPDALAVAMAPNPILIDPQRLFDPAAVADSDLHRPLELETGWAGRQRLGEPMGETPADGTVTDRRENHD
;
A
#
# COMPACT_ATOMS: atom_id res chain seq x y z
N MET A 1 -46.01 25.82 4.38
CA MET A 1 -46.00 25.56 5.84
C MET A 1 -44.87 24.58 6.08
N LYS A 2 -43.65 25.11 6.26
CA LYS A 2 -42.44 24.31 6.49
C LYS A 2 -42.50 23.81 7.94
N ARG A 3 -42.66 22.51 8.15
CA ARG A 3 -42.30 21.90 9.43
C ARG A 3 -40.79 21.84 9.45
N THR A 4 -40.17 22.86 10.04
CA THR A 4 -38.87 22.70 10.69
C THR A 4 -39.06 21.60 11.72
N ASN A 5 -38.62 20.39 11.38
CA ASN A 5 -38.42 19.35 12.39
C ASN A 5 -37.40 19.94 13.36
N SER A 6 -37.83 20.17 14.59
CA SER A 6 -36.89 20.23 15.70
C SER A 6 -36.10 18.93 15.62
N ILE A 7 -34.82 19.07 15.31
CA ILE A 7 -33.83 18.01 15.48
C ILE A 7 -34.13 17.36 16.83
N ASP A 8 -34.21 16.04 16.84
CA ASP A 8 -34.36 15.26 18.06
C ASP A 8 -33.04 15.37 18.83
N THR A 9 -32.83 16.54 19.43
CA THR A 9 -31.64 16.92 20.18
C THR A 9 -31.33 15.92 21.28
N ASP A 10 -32.30 15.12 21.71
CA ASP A 10 -32.14 14.07 22.72
C ASP A 10 -31.30 12.90 22.19
N ARG A 11 -31.51 12.45 20.94
CA ARG A 11 -30.67 11.41 20.32
C ARG A 11 -29.24 11.90 20.14
N THR A 12 -29.01 13.03 19.49
CA THR A 12 -27.64 13.54 19.28
C THR A 12 -26.92 13.88 20.59
N THR A 13 -27.65 14.23 21.66
CA THR A 13 -27.06 14.49 22.99
C THR A 13 -26.77 13.18 23.73
N ARG A 14 -27.61 12.14 23.60
CA ARG A 14 -27.34 10.79 24.14
C ARG A 14 -26.03 10.21 23.58
N PHE A 15 -25.77 10.43 22.29
CA PHE A 15 -24.52 10.01 21.64
C PHE A 15 -23.25 10.69 22.19
N LYS A 16 -23.36 11.84 22.88
CA LYS A 16 -22.18 12.62 23.34
C LYS A 16 -21.78 12.44 24.80
N THR A 17 -22.52 11.71 25.63
CA THR A 17 -22.28 11.73 27.10
C THR A 17 -21.91 10.41 27.76
N SER A 18 -22.16 9.24 27.17
CA SER A 18 -21.58 7.95 27.62
C SER A 18 -21.87 6.83 26.60
N MET A 19 -21.08 6.76 25.54
CA MET A 19 -21.32 5.80 24.46
C MET A 19 -20.30 4.66 24.53
N GLN A 20 -20.74 3.41 24.51
CA GLN A 20 -19.83 2.27 24.42
C GLN A 20 -19.69 1.84 22.96
N ILE A 21 -18.44 1.61 22.53
CA ILE A 21 -18.10 1.32 21.13
C ILE A 21 -17.51 -0.07 21.02
N ALA A 22 -18.13 -0.91 20.18
CA ALA A 22 -17.60 -2.20 19.80
C ALA A 22 -16.81 -2.09 18.48
N CYS A 23 -15.51 -2.39 18.50
CA CYS A 23 -14.69 -2.49 17.29
C CYS A 23 -14.62 -3.95 16.85
N VAL A 24 -15.31 -4.32 15.76
CA VAL A 24 -15.45 -5.70 15.27
C VAL A 24 -14.45 -5.96 14.14
N GLY A 25 -13.49 -6.85 14.41
CA GLY A 25 -12.28 -7.05 13.63
C GLY A 25 -11.16 -6.16 14.15
N LEU A 26 -10.13 -6.75 14.77
CA LEU A 26 -8.95 -6.07 15.31
C LEU A 26 -7.71 -6.27 14.43
N GLY A 27 -7.92 -6.43 13.13
CA GLY A 27 -6.88 -6.20 12.13
C GLY A 27 -6.39 -4.75 12.16
N PHE A 28 -5.47 -4.41 11.26
CA PHE A 28 -4.83 -3.08 11.22
C PHE A 28 -5.83 -1.91 11.36
N VAL A 29 -6.93 -1.93 10.60
CA VAL A 29 -7.92 -0.84 10.60
C VAL A 29 -8.67 -0.78 11.95
N GLY A 30 -9.27 -1.89 12.37
CA GLY A 30 -10.10 -1.89 13.57
C GLY A 30 -9.31 -1.73 14.88
N TYR A 31 -8.06 -2.20 14.93
CA TYR A 31 -7.15 -1.91 16.05
C TYR A 31 -6.89 -0.40 16.19
N ASN A 32 -6.60 0.29 15.07
CA ASN A 32 -6.42 1.74 15.09
C ASN A 32 -7.71 2.49 15.46
N SER A 33 -8.88 2.01 15.01
CA SER A 33 -10.18 2.56 15.42
C SER A 33 -10.38 2.41 16.93
N ALA A 34 -10.10 1.23 17.50
CA ALA A 34 -10.17 1.00 18.94
C ALA A 34 -9.25 1.98 19.71
N VAL A 35 -7.99 2.13 19.28
CA VAL A 35 -7.05 3.10 19.87
C VAL A 35 -7.58 4.53 19.80
N ALA A 36 -8.12 4.95 18.65
CA ALA A 36 -8.62 6.31 18.47
C ALA A 36 -9.82 6.61 19.38
N PHE A 37 -10.77 5.68 19.49
CA PHE A 37 -11.93 5.83 20.35
C PHE A 37 -11.56 5.78 21.84
N SER A 38 -10.67 4.88 22.27
CA SER A 38 -10.20 4.83 23.66
C SER A 38 -9.47 6.12 24.06
N ARG A 39 -8.63 6.69 23.20
CA ARG A 39 -7.98 8.01 23.42
C ARG A 39 -8.97 9.15 23.57
N SER A 40 -10.12 9.03 22.92
CA SER A 40 -11.21 10.00 22.98
C SER A 40 -12.14 9.75 24.16
N SER A 41 -11.71 8.93 25.12
CA SER A 41 -12.41 8.61 26.38
C SER A 41 -13.73 7.85 26.22
N TYR A 42 -13.90 7.15 25.10
CA TYR A 42 -15.01 6.20 24.93
C TYR A 42 -14.65 4.85 25.57
N PRO A 43 -15.56 4.21 26.32
CA PRO A 43 -15.47 2.78 26.62
C PRO A 43 -15.46 1.96 25.33
N VAL A 44 -14.44 1.13 25.14
CA VAL A 44 -14.26 0.32 23.92
C VAL A 44 -14.27 -1.18 24.24
N ILE A 45 -14.92 -1.96 23.40
CA ILE A 45 -14.79 -3.43 23.37
C ILE A 45 -14.25 -3.82 22.00
N GLY A 46 -13.01 -4.30 21.96
CA GLY A 46 -12.43 -4.89 20.77
C GLY A 46 -12.87 -6.35 20.62
N VAL A 47 -13.39 -6.72 19.46
CA VAL A 47 -13.89 -8.07 19.16
C VAL A 47 -13.14 -8.63 17.96
N ASP A 48 -12.48 -9.77 18.11
CA ASP A 48 -11.88 -10.51 16.98
C ASP A 48 -11.98 -12.02 17.15
N THR A 49 -12.22 -12.76 16.08
CA THR A 49 -12.30 -14.23 16.12
C THR A 49 -10.96 -14.91 16.40
N ASP A 50 -9.84 -14.22 16.18
CA ASP A 50 -8.50 -14.74 16.43
C ASP A 50 -8.14 -14.67 17.92
N ALA A 51 -8.16 -15.83 18.58
CA ALA A 51 -7.83 -15.95 19.99
C ALA A 51 -6.35 -15.64 20.30
N GLU A 52 -5.43 -15.91 19.38
CA GLU A 52 -4.01 -15.64 19.59
C GLU A 52 -3.75 -14.12 19.57
N LEU A 53 -4.39 -13.43 18.61
CA LEU A 53 -4.36 -11.97 18.53
C LEU A 53 -4.95 -11.33 19.81
N ILE A 54 -6.11 -11.78 20.27
CA ILE A 54 -6.76 -11.25 21.46
C ILE A 54 -5.89 -11.45 22.72
N GLU A 55 -5.28 -12.61 22.89
CA GLU A 55 -4.36 -12.83 24.00
C GLU A 55 -3.12 -11.92 23.89
N SER A 56 -2.52 -11.77 22.71
CA SER A 56 -1.37 -10.88 22.51
C SER A 56 -1.72 -9.43 22.91
N ILE A 57 -2.85 -8.90 22.44
CA ILE A 57 -3.31 -7.55 22.80
C ILE A 57 -3.54 -7.42 24.31
N ARG A 58 -4.13 -8.43 24.95
CA ARG A 58 -4.36 -8.44 26.40
C ARG A 58 -3.07 -8.43 27.22
N HIS A 59 -1.98 -8.98 26.69
CA HIS A 59 -0.65 -8.93 27.30
C HIS A 59 0.11 -7.63 27.03
N GLY A 60 -0.53 -6.68 26.33
CA GLY A 60 0.01 -5.35 26.07
C GLY A 60 0.82 -5.23 24.78
N ASP A 61 0.78 -6.24 23.91
CA ASP A 61 1.43 -6.15 22.60
C ASP A 61 0.67 -5.17 21.69
N ALA A 62 1.44 -4.42 20.89
CA ALA A 62 0.92 -3.66 19.76
C ALA A 62 1.17 -4.48 18.47
N PRO A 63 0.20 -5.28 17.99
CA PRO A 63 0.40 -6.18 16.84
C PRO A 63 0.63 -5.42 15.52
N PHE A 64 0.41 -4.11 15.50
CA PHE A 64 0.65 -3.21 14.38
C PHE A 64 1.51 -2.04 14.85
N GLU A 65 2.27 -1.41 13.95
CA GLU A 65 3.13 -0.22 14.19
C GLU A 65 2.34 1.03 14.66
N THR A 66 1.69 0.90 15.81
CA THR A 66 0.66 1.78 16.35
C THR A 66 0.83 1.83 17.87
N THR A 67 0.09 2.71 18.55
CA THR A 67 0.15 2.73 20.01
C THR A 67 -0.62 1.56 20.60
N ALA A 68 -0.02 0.89 21.58
CA ALA A 68 -0.65 -0.20 22.30
C ALA A 68 -1.95 0.25 23.00
N LEU A 69 -2.92 -0.65 23.07
CA LEU A 69 -4.13 -0.51 23.90
C LEU A 69 -3.88 -0.83 25.38
N ASP A 70 -2.68 -1.25 25.75
CA ASP A 70 -2.30 -1.74 27.09
C ASP A 70 -2.74 -0.79 28.21
N ALA A 71 -2.46 0.51 28.09
CA ALA A 71 -2.85 1.49 29.09
C ALA A 71 -4.36 1.61 29.27
N HIS A 72 -5.14 1.47 28.19
CA HIS A 72 -6.60 1.51 28.19
C HIS A 72 -7.21 0.20 28.69
N ILE A 73 -6.52 -0.92 28.48
CA ILE A 73 -6.91 -2.21 29.06
C ILE A 73 -6.66 -2.20 30.57
N ASP A 74 -5.50 -1.69 31.01
CA ASP A 74 -5.11 -1.62 32.41
C ASP A 74 -6.02 -0.70 33.24
N ASP A 75 -6.51 0.40 32.66
CA ASP A 75 -7.44 1.31 33.33
C ASP A 75 -8.93 0.93 33.18
N GLY A 76 -9.21 -0.12 32.41
CA GLY A 76 -10.55 -0.67 32.18
C GLY A 76 -11.42 0.15 31.22
N THR A 77 -10.84 1.09 30.46
CA THR A 77 -11.56 1.83 29.40
C THR A 77 -11.62 1.05 28.08
N CYS A 78 -10.82 0.00 27.92
CA CYS A 78 -10.87 -0.93 26.80
C CYS A 78 -10.90 -2.39 27.29
N GLU A 79 -11.77 -3.20 26.69
CA GLU A 79 -11.76 -4.66 26.85
C GLU A 79 -11.56 -5.33 25.49
N VAL A 80 -11.01 -6.55 25.49
CA VAL A 80 -10.84 -7.35 24.26
C VAL A 80 -11.38 -8.76 24.46
N THR A 81 -12.16 -9.23 23.48
CA THR A 81 -12.88 -10.51 23.52
C THR A 81 -12.90 -11.18 22.15
N THR A 82 -13.16 -12.48 22.15
CA THR A 82 -13.41 -13.26 20.93
C THR A 82 -14.88 -13.42 20.57
N THR A 83 -15.79 -12.92 21.41
CA THR A 83 -17.23 -13.19 21.25
C THR A 83 -18.05 -11.90 21.23
N ILE A 84 -18.86 -11.74 20.19
CA ILE A 84 -19.70 -10.55 20.00
C ILE A 84 -20.72 -10.33 21.14
N SER A 85 -21.16 -11.41 21.82
CA SER A 85 -22.13 -11.32 22.92
C SER A 85 -21.63 -10.50 24.10
N ASP A 86 -20.31 -10.38 24.28
CA ASP A 86 -19.73 -9.58 25.36
C ASP A 86 -19.84 -8.08 25.06
N ALA A 87 -20.14 -7.71 23.80
CA ALA A 87 -20.38 -6.35 23.35
C ALA A 87 -21.88 -6.05 23.17
N SER A 88 -22.77 -6.73 23.89
CA SER A 88 -24.23 -6.55 23.75
C SER A 88 -24.75 -5.21 24.27
N ASP A 89 -23.98 -4.55 25.13
CA ASP A 89 -24.36 -3.25 25.72
C ASP A 89 -23.75 -2.07 24.94
N ALA A 90 -23.10 -2.33 23.80
CA ALA A 90 -22.50 -1.29 22.97
C ALA A 90 -23.56 -0.51 22.17
N ASP A 91 -23.42 0.81 22.11
CA ASP A 91 -24.33 1.67 21.34
C ASP A 91 -23.88 1.83 19.87
N ALA A 92 -22.61 1.53 19.57
CA ALA A 92 -22.05 1.62 18.23
C ALA A 92 -21.14 0.43 17.89
N TYR A 93 -21.31 -0.14 16.70
CA TYR A 93 -20.56 -1.27 16.19
C TYR A 93 -19.76 -0.87 14.94
N ILE A 94 -18.43 -0.84 15.05
CA ILE A 94 -17.51 -0.45 13.98
C ILE A 94 -16.95 -1.71 13.33
N ILE A 95 -17.44 -2.09 12.16
CA ILE A 95 -17.06 -3.31 11.43
C ILE A 95 -15.84 -3.02 10.54
N SER A 96 -14.72 -3.66 10.85
CA SER A 96 -13.41 -3.52 10.19
C SER A 96 -12.75 -4.87 9.93
N VAL A 97 -13.47 -5.77 9.25
CA VAL A 97 -13.01 -7.11 8.90
C VAL A 97 -12.39 -7.16 7.50
N PRO A 98 -11.51 -8.13 7.19
CA PRO A 98 -10.88 -8.23 5.88
C PRO A 98 -11.93 -8.47 4.78
N THR A 99 -11.64 -7.94 3.60
CA THR A 99 -12.32 -8.24 2.35
C THR A 99 -11.24 -8.64 1.35
N PRO A 100 -10.87 -9.94 1.26
CA PRO A 100 -9.90 -10.39 0.28
C PRO A 100 -10.55 -10.50 -1.10
N LEU A 101 -9.72 -10.65 -2.15
CA LEU A 101 -10.20 -11.15 -3.44
C LEU A 101 -10.12 -12.67 -3.47
N SER A 102 -11.06 -13.31 -4.17
CA SER A 102 -10.94 -14.72 -4.56
C SER A 102 -9.99 -14.92 -5.74
N ASP A 103 -9.73 -16.18 -6.10
CA ASP A 103 -8.84 -16.55 -7.21
C ASP A 103 -9.26 -16.01 -8.59
N ASP A 104 -10.52 -15.56 -8.73
CA ASP A 104 -11.07 -14.94 -9.93
C ASP A 104 -11.16 -13.41 -9.84
N ASP A 105 -10.42 -12.81 -8.91
CA ASP A 105 -10.36 -11.38 -8.64
C ASP A 105 -11.72 -10.75 -8.27
N THR A 106 -12.63 -11.53 -7.69
CA THR A 106 -13.90 -11.01 -7.15
C THR A 106 -13.83 -10.78 -5.64
N PRO A 107 -14.49 -9.73 -5.10
CA PRO A 107 -14.52 -9.50 -3.66
C PRO A 107 -15.16 -10.64 -2.85
N ASP A 108 -14.43 -11.21 -1.90
CA ASP A 108 -14.99 -12.11 -0.90
C ASP A 108 -15.62 -11.34 0.26
N LEU A 109 -16.95 -11.27 0.24
CA LEU A 109 -17.75 -10.63 1.29
C LEU A 109 -18.12 -11.56 2.45
N SER A 110 -17.59 -12.79 2.50
CA SER A 110 -17.93 -13.76 3.55
C SER A 110 -17.67 -13.22 4.96
N TYR A 111 -16.56 -12.51 5.15
CA TYR A 111 -16.15 -11.91 6.42
C TYR A 111 -17.08 -10.77 6.87
N VAL A 112 -17.38 -9.81 5.98
CA VAL A 112 -18.25 -8.68 6.33
C VAL A 112 -19.70 -9.13 6.58
N ARG A 113 -20.19 -10.11 5.82
CA ARG A 113 -21.51 -10.74 6.05
C ARG A 113 -21.54 -11.49 7.39
N ALA A 114 -20.47 -12.21 7.72
CA ALA A 114 -20.35 -12.92 9.00
C ALA A 114 -20.34 -11.94 10.18
N ALA A 115 -19.50 -10.90 10.14
CA ALA A 115 -19.46 -9.87 11.18
C ALA A 115 -20.80 -9.14 11.34
N SER A 116 -21.46 -8.81 10.23
CA SER A 116 -22.80 -8.18 10.24
C SER A 116 -23.85 -9.10 10.87
N ARG A 117 -23.78 -10.40 10.57
CA ARG A 117 -24.66 -11.40 11.19
C ARG A 117 -24.41 -11.53 12.68
N ASP A 118 -23.16 -11.53 13.12
CA ASP A 118 -22.80 -11.60 14.53
C ASP A 118 -23.33 -10.36 15.27
N VAL A 119 -23.13 -9.16 14.73
CA VAL A 119 -23.70 -7.92 15.27
C VAL A 119 -25.22 -7.99 15.34
N SER A 120 -25.90 -8.56 14.34
CA SER A 120 -27.38 -8.71 14.35
C SER A 120 -27.92 -9.48 15.57
N THR A 121 -27.10 -10.32 16.22
CA THR A 121 -27.52 -11.10 17.39
C THR A 121 -27.56 -10.30 18.69
N VAL A 122 -26.89 -9.14 18.71
CA VAL A 122 -26.78 -8.25 19.87
C VAL A 122 -27.36 -6.86 19.63
N LEU A 123 -27.65 -6.52 18.38
CA LEU A 123 -28.15 -5.21 17.97
C LEU A 123 -29.49 -4.84 18.64
N GLU A 124 -29.55 -3.65 19.21
CA GLU A 124 -30.74 -3.05 19.81
C GLU A 124 -31.25 -1.84 19.02
N LYS A 125 -32.40 -1.29 19.47
CA LYS A 125 -32.95 -0.07 18.91
C LYS A 125 -32.12 1.13 19.33
N ASP A 126 -31.98 2.06 18.40
CA ASP A 126 -31.19 3.29 18.47
C ASP A 126 -29.66 3.10 18.36
N ASP A 127 -29.18 1.88 18.09
CA ASP A 127 -27.76 1.59 17.85
C ASP A 127 -27.28 2.13 16.50
N LEU A 128 -25.96 2.30 16.37
CA LEU A 128 -25.29 2.66 15.12
C LEU A 128 -24.32 1.57 14.66
N VAL A 129 -24.49 1.08 13.43
CA VAL A 129 -23.48 0.23 12.78
C VAL A 129 -22.70 1.04 11.76
N VAL A 130 -21.36 1.01 11.84
CA VAL A 130 -20.47 1.68 10.88
C VAL A 130 -19.59 0.65 10.20
N VAL A 131 -19.70 0.55 8.88
CA VAL A 131 -18.82 -0.30 8.06
C VAL A 131 -17.60 0.52 7.64
N GLN A 132 -16.40 0.05 7.98
CA GLN A 132 -15.13 0.65 7.55
C GLN A 132 -14.37 -0.20 6.53
N SER A 133 -14.66 -1.51 6.47
CA SER A 133 -14.10 -2.43 5.47
C SER A 133 -14.28 -1.88 4.05
N THR A 134 -13.25 -2.03 3.21
CA THR A 134 -13.36 -1.70 1.79
C THR A 134 -14.35 -2.66 1.12
N ILE A 135 -15.36 -2.10 0.47
CA ILE A 135 -16.45 -2.84 -0.17
C ILE A 135 -16.83 -2.17 -1.49
N TYR A 136 -17.57 -2.88 -2.35
CA TYR A 136 -18.02 -2.33 -3.61
C TYR A 136 -19.20 -1.35 -3.44
N PRO A 137 -19.48 -0.47 -4.42
CA PRO A 137 -20.62 0.45 -4.36
C PRO A 137 -21.97 -0.28 -4.29
N GLY A 138 -22.76 0.00 -3.26
CA GLY A 138 -24.04 -0.66 -2.97
C GLY A 138 -23.92 -1.85 -2.00
N CYS A 139 -22.71 -2.26 -1.60
CA CYS A 139 -22.52 -3.44 -0.75
C CYS A 139 -23.17 -3.28 0.64
N THR A 140 -23.11 -2.09 1.25
CA THR A 140 -23.76 -1.91 2.55
C THR A 140 -25.27 -2.18 2.46
N GLU A 141 -25.92 -1.73 1.38
CA GLU A 141 -27.36 -1.92 1.20
C GLU A 141 -27.72 -3.35 0.81
N HIS A 142 -26.93 -4.00 -0.03
CA HIS A 142 -27.27 -5.31 -0.59
C HIS A 142 -26.78 -6.50 0.23
N ASP A 143 -25.75 -6.32 1.07
CA ASP A 143 -25.06 -7.43 1.75
C ASP A 143 -24.96 -7.27 3.26
N VAL A 144 -24.81 -6.04 3.74
CA VAL A 144 -24.66 -5.76 5.18
C VAL A 144 -26.02 -5.59 5.85
N ILE A 145 -26.86 -4.68 5.34
CA ILE A 145 -28.19 -4.41 5.90
C ILE A 145 -29.03 -5.69 6.02
N PRO A 146 -29.13 -6.56 4.99
CA PRO A 146 -29.93 -7.78 5.11
C PRO A 146 -29.46 -8.75 6.19
N GLU A 147 -28.16 -8.77 6.52
CA GLU A 147 -27.64 -9.57 7.64
C GLU A 147 -27.94 -8.90 8.98
N LEU A 148 -27.87 -7.57 9.08
CA LEU A 148 -28.22 -6.82 10.30
C LEU A 148 -29.72 -6.90 10.65
N GLU A 149 -30.60 -6.85 9.65
CA GLU A 149 -32.07 -6.93 9.85
C GLU A 149 -32.54 -8.32 10.30
N ARG A 150 -31.65 -9.32 10.38
CA ARG A 150 -31.94 -10.62 11.00
C ARG A 150 -32.23 -10.50 12.50
N SER A 151 -31.82 -9.39 13.11
CA SER A 151 -32.25 -8.95 14.45
C SER A 151 -33.77 -8.80 14.58
N GLY A 152 -34.49 -8.61 13.46
CA GLY A 152 -35.90 -8.25 13.42
C GLY A 152 -36.15 -6.73 13.55
N LEU A 153 -35.09 -5.92 13.57
CA LEU A 153 -35.12 -4.46 13.52
C LEU A 153 -35.02 -3.97 12.08
N GLU A 154 -35.56 -2.78 11.80
CA GLU A 154 -35.52 -2.15 10.46
C GLU A 154 -34.42 -1.08 10.37
N ALA A 155 -33.52 -1.22 9.39
CA ALA A 155 -32.42 -0.27 9.20
C ALA A 155 -32.95 1.13 8.83
N GLY A 156 -32.32 2.18 9.36
CA GLY A 156 -32.70 3.57 9.15
C GLY A 156 -33.87 4.05 10.01
N THR A 157 -34.74 3.14 10.45
CA THR A 157 -35.86 3.40 11.36
C THR A 157 -35.52 3.06 12.80
N ASP A 158 -35.16 1.81 13.06
CA ASP A 158 -34.85 1.28 14.40
C ASP A 158 -33.38 1.44 14.76
N PHE A 159 -32.45 1.34 13.81
CA PHE A 159 -31.00 1.51 14.02
C PHE A 159 -30.34 2.21 12.83
N GLY A 160 -29.14 2.75 13.02
CA GLY A 160 -28.38 3.45 12.01
C GLY A 160 -27.40 2.54 11.28
N VAL A 161 -27.19 2.81 9.99
CA VAL A 161 -26.12 2.18 9.21
C VAL A 161 -25.37 3.26 8.43
N SER A 162 -24.05 3.29 8.61
CA SER A 162 -23.16 4.23 7.96
C SER A 162 -21.94 3.52 7.38
N HIS A 163 -21.33 4.14 6.37
CA HIS A 163 -20.05 3.71 5.82
C HIS A 163 -19.03 4.84 5.97
N VAL A 164 -17.90 4.52 6.61
CA VAL A 164 -16.80 5.46 6.86
C VAL A 164 -15.49 4.77 6.43
N PRO A 165 -15.09 4.88 5.16
CA PRO A 165 -13.95 4.14 4.63
C PRO A 165 -12.64 4.56 5.29
N GLU A 166 -11.76 3.60 5.53
CA GLU A 166 -10.41 3.87 6.01
C GLU A 166 -9.51 4.46 4.91
N ARG A 167 -8.80 5.53 5.23
CA ARG A 167 -7.96 6.31 4.30
C ARG A 167 -6.53 6.49 4.79
N TYR A 168 -6.19 5.87 5.92
CA TYR A 168 -4.85 5.79 6.46
C TYR A 168 -3.89 5.04 5.52
N SER A 169 -2.64 5.48 5.49
CA SER A 169 -1.53 4.85 4.78
C SER A 169 -0.34 4.73 5.73
N PRO A 170 0.11 3.51 6.07
CA PRO A 170 1.23 3.29 6.99
C PRO A 170 2.47 4.08 6.60
N GLY A 171 3.16 4.69 7.57
CA GLY A 171 4.37 5.49 7.33
C GLY A 171 4.12 6.80 6.57
N ASN A 172 2.90 7.36 6.61
CA ASN A 172 2.60 8.69 6.09
C ASN A 172 1.74 9.49 7.07
N ASP A 173 2.38 10.35 7.85
CA ASP A 173 1.76 11.25 8.85
C ASP A 173 0.59 12.07 8.30
N ARG A 174 0.57 12.37 7.00
CA ARG A 174 -0.54 13.13 6.39
C ARG A 174 -1.83 12.33 6.34
N SER A 175 -1.74 11.00 6.28
CA SER A 175 -2.90 10.13 6.20
C SER A 175 -3.63 9.97 7.54
N GLU A 176 -2.94 10.19 8.67
CA GLU A 176 -3.56 10.25 10.00
C GLU A 176 -4.59 11.38 10.13
N ARG A 177 -4.41 12.44 9.32
CA ARG A 177 -5.28 13.62 9.29
C ARG A 177 -6.23 13.63 8.09
N ALA A 178 -6.41 12.48 7.44
CA ALA A 178 -7.31 12.38 6.30
C ALA A 178 -8.76 12.63 6.76
N THR A 179 -9.46 13.52 6.06
CA THR A 179 -10.90 13.76 6.28
C THR A 179 -11.67 12.45 6.22
N ARG A 180 -12.49 12.17 7.24
CA ARG A 180 -13.37 11.00 7.28
C ARG A 180 -14.60 11.23 6.41
N ILE A 181 -14.77 10.42 5.36
CA ILE A 181 -15.94 10.48 4.48
C ILE A 181 -17.09 9.74 5.17
N ILE A 182 -18.28 10.34 5.23
CA ILE A 182 -19.41 9.74 5.96
C ILE A 182 -20.62 9.62 5.04
N GLY A 183 -20.90 8.39 4.61
CA GLY A 183 -22.16 8.01 3.99
C GLY A 183 -23.07 7.34 5.02
N SER A 184 -24.37 7.56 4.94
CA SER A 184 -25.32 6.93 5.86
C SER A 184 -26.66 6.69 5.21
N ILE A 185 -27.41 5.73 5.75
CA ILE A 185 -28.73 5.31 5.27
C ILE A 185 -29.78 6.43 5.37
N THR A 186 -29.65 7.36 6.33
CA THR A 186 -30.50 8.55 6.42
C THR A 186 -29.71 9.79 6.84
N ASP A 187 -30.29 10.96 6.61
CA ASP A 187 -29.73 12.25 7.06
C ASP A 187 -29.51 12.29 8.58
N LEU A 188 -30.45 11.73 9.35
CA LEU A 188 -30.35 11.68 10.81
C LEU A 188 -29.12 10.87 11.24
N TRP A 189 -28.97 9.67 10.70
CA TRP A 189 -27.85 8.79 11.05
C TRP A 189 -26.52 9.32 10.56
N ARG A 190 -26.49 10.06 9.45
CA ARG A 190 -25.30 10.78 9.00
C ARG A 190 -24.84 11.83 10.00
N ASP A 191 -25.77 12.63 10.55
CA ASP A 191 -25.45 13.65 11.56
C ASP A 191 -24.96 12.99 12.86
N VAL A 192 -25.55 11.86 13.24
CA VAL A 192 -25.12 11.04 14.39
C VAL A 192 -23.70 10.49 14.18
N THR A 193 -23.42 9.89 13.03
CA THR A 193 -22.08 9.37 12.70
C THR A 193 -21.05 10.49 12.60
N ALA A 194 -21.40 11.64 12.03
CA ALA A 194 -20.51 12.80 12.00
C ALA A 194 -20.14 13.28 13.40
N ALA A 195 -21.12 13.37 14.31
CA ALA A 195 -20.87 13.74 15.70
C ALA A 195 -19.95 12.76 16.44
N LEU A 196 -20.05 11.45 16.15
CA LEU A 196 -19.16 10.43 16.70
C LEU A 196 -17.72 10.59 16.18
N TYR A 197 -17.57 10.78 14.86
CA TYR A 197 -16.25 10.88 14.24
C TYR A 197 -15.55 12.23 14.45
N GLU A 198 -16.27 13.29 14.84
CA GLU A 198 -15.70 14.58 15.27
C GLU A 198 -14.71 14.44 16.44
N ASP A 199 -14.86 13.44 17.30
CA ASP A 199 -13.99 13.24 18.46
C ASP A 199 -12.69 12.48 18.10
N VAL A 200 -12.71 11.68 17.02
CA VAL A 200 -11.58 10.82 16.61
C VAL A 200 -10.89 11.25 15.31
N ALA A 201 -11.37 12.31 14.65
CA ALA A 201 -10.81 12.78 13.39
C ALA A 201 -10.72 14.32 13.34
N ASP A 202 -9.68 14.82 12.66
CA ASP A 202 -9.46 16.26 12.47
C ASP A 202 -10.55 16.94 11.61
N ASP A 203 -11.14 16.18 10.66
CA ASP A 203 -12.13 16.69 9.72
C ASP A 203 -13.08 15.56 9.27
N THR A 204 -14.34 15.90 9.05
CA THR A 204 -15.35 14.98 8.53
C THR A 204 -16.04 15.59 7.30
N LYS A 205 -16.37 14.74 6.33
CA LYS A 205 -17.08 15.13 5.10
C LYS A 205 -18.29 14.21 4.89
N PRO A 206 -19.47 14.63 5.37
CA PRO A 206 -20.72 13.98 5.06
C PRO A 206 -21.00 13.99 3.55
N VAL A 207 -21.44 12.86 3.01
CA VAL A 207 -21.85 12.70 1.60
C VAL A 207 -23.31 12.25 1.52
N SER A 208 -23.87 12.23 0.31
CA SER A 208 -25.31 12.08 0.10
C SER A 208 -25.85 10.67 0.33
N SER A 209 -25.01 9.64 0.27
CA SER A 209 -25.45 8.24 0.42
C SER A 209 -24.29 7.31 0.81
N LEU A 210 -24.62 6.06 1.15
CA LEU A 210 -23.66 4.99 1.43
C LEU A 210 -22.75 4.75 0.21
N GLU A 211 -23.35 4.63 -0.97
CA GLU A 211 -22.65 4.30 -2.22
C GLU A 211 -21.66 5.39 -2.63
N VAL A 212 -21.96 6.67 -2.34
CA VAL A 212 -20.99 7.74 -2.58
C VAL A 212 -19.78 7.59 -1.67
N ALA A 213 -19.96 7.21 -0.41
CA ALA A 213 -18.85 6.98 0.51
C ALA A 213 -18.02 5.76 0.10
N GLU A 214 -18.69 4.64 -0.22
CA GLU A 214 -18.05 3.39 -0.69
C GLU A 214 -17.22 3.64 -1.96
N THR A 215 -17.83 4.32 -2.94
CA THR A 215 -17.17 4.62 -4.22
C THR A 215 -15.99 5.58 -4.06
N THR A 216 -16.03 6.52 -3.09
CA THR A 216 -14.99 7.54 -2.93
C THR A 216 -13.61 6.89 -2.71
N LYS A 217 -13.54 5.87 -1.84
CA LYS A 217 -12.29 5.15 -1.57
C LYS A 217 -11.76 4.43 -2.81
N LEU A 218 -12.64 3.77 -3.55
CA LEU A 218 -12.26 3.03 -4.76
C LEU A 218 -11.73 3.98 -5.84
N VAL A 219 -12.39 5.13 -6.05
CA VAL A 219 -11.96 6.13 -7.04
C VAL A 219 -10.59 6.71 -6.70
N GLU A 220 -10.29 6.97 -5.43
CA GLU A 220 -8.97 7.43 -4.99
C GLU A 220 -7.85 6.47 -5.40
N ASN A 221 -8.08 5.17 -5.21
CA ASN A 221 -7.11 4.12 -5.54
C ASN A 221 -7.04 3.83 -7.05
N ILE A 222 -8.18 3.83 -7.76
CA ILE A 222 -8.23 3.70 -9.22
C ILE A 222 -7.48 4.85 -9.89
N GLN A 223 -7.69 6.10 -9.46
CA GLN A 223 -6.97 7.25 -10.02
C GLN A 223 -5.47 7.08 -9.86
N ARG A 224 -5.02 6.66 -8.66
CA ARG A 224 -3.60 6.45 -8.37
C ARG A 224 -3.02 5.31 -9.21
N ASP A 225 -3.69 4.17 -9.29
CA ASP A 225 -3.23 3.01 -10.07
C ASP A 225 -3.14 3.33 -11.58
N VAL A 226 -4.15 3.99 -12.15
CA VAL A 226 -4.15 4.45 -13.55
C VAL A 226 -3.02 5.43 -13.84
N ASN A 227 -2.75 6.38 -12.93
CA ASN A 227 -1.67 7.32 -13.14
C ASN A 227 -0.28 6.67 -13.03
N ILE A 228 -0.10 5.67 -12.15
CA ILE A 228 1.14 4.89 -12.09
C ILE A 228 1.32 4.09 -13.39
N ALA A 229 0.27 3.44 -13.89
CA ALA A 229 0.30 2.71 -15.15
C ALA A 229 0.67 3.62 -16.33
N LEU A 230 0.06 4.81 -16.39
CA LEU A 230 0.38 5.81 -17.40
C LEU A 230 1.87 6.18 -17.36
N VAL A 231 2.42 6.47 -16.18
CA VAL A 231 3.83 6.84 -16.05
C VAL A 231 4.75 5.65 -16.40
N ASN A 232 4.41 4.43 -15.99
CA ASN A 232 5.14 3.21 -16.36
C ASN A 232 5.18 2.99 -17.89
N GLU A 233 4.05 3.16 -18.57
CA GLU A 233 3.95 3.03 -20.02
C GLU A 233 4.74 4.13 -20.74
N LEU A 234 4.57 5.38 -20.32
CA LEU A 234 5.30 6.53 -20.85
C LEU A 234 6.81 6.37 -20.64
N ALA A 235 7.25 5.88 -19.48
CA ALA A 235 8.65 5.67 -19.17
C ALA A 235 9.28 4.67 -20.16
N THR A 236 8.58 3.58 -20.49
CA THR A 236 9.06 2.64 -21.51
C THR A 236 9.11 3.26 -22.92
N ALA A 237 8.09 4.03 -23.28
CA ALA A 237 8.03 4.69 -24.59
C ALA A 237 9.13 5.74 -24.76
N MET A 238 9.36 6.58 -23.74
CA MET A 238 10.41 7.59 -23.69
C MET A 238 11.79 6.94 -23.78
N ASN A 239 11.99 5.84 -23.07
CA ASN A 239 13.21 5.06 -23.16
C ASN A 239 13.50 4.58 -24.59
N THR A 240 12.48 4.06 -25.30
CA THR A 240 12.61 3.62 -26.71
C THR A 240 13.08 4.74 -27.65
N ILE A 241 12.77 6.00 -27.33
CA ILE A 241 13.17 7.17 -28.13
C ILE A 241 14.33 7.97 -27.51
N GLY A 242 14.99 7.43 -26.48
CA GLY A 242 16.17 8.04 -25.85
C GLY A 242 15.89 9.33 -25.06
N ILE A 243 14.71 9.41 -24.41
CA ILE A 243 14.33 10.55 -23.56
C ILE A 243 14.35 10.12 -22.08
N ASP A 244 14.97 10.94 -21.24
CA ASP A 244 14.95 10.76 -19.79
C ASP A 244 13.56 11.09 -19.22
N VAL A 245 12.84 10.06 -18.79
CA VAL A 245 11.51 10.22 -18.18
C VAL A 245 11.56 11.07 -16.90
N SER A 246 12.59 10.97 -16.08
CA SER A 246 12.62 11.70 -14.81
C SER A 246 12.92 13.17 -15.03
N GLU A 247 13.78 13.54 -15.99
CA GLU A 247 13.92 14.95 -16.41
C GLU A 247 12.59 15.51 -16.92
N VAL A 248 11.85 14.73 -17.72
CA VAL A 248 10.51 15.12 -18.21
C VAL A 248 9.52 15.28 -17.05
N LEU A 249 9.49 14.35 -16.09
CA LEU A 249 8.61 14.41 -14.92
C LEU A 249 9.00 15.57 -13.98
N ASP A 250 10.29 15.84 -13.78
CA ASP A 250 10.79 16.98 -13.01
C ASP A 250 10.34 18.29 -13.64
N ALA A 251 10.49 18.42 -14.96
CA ALA A 251 10.03 19.59 -15.71
C ALA A 251 8.50 19.74 -15.68
N ALA A 252 7.75 18.65 -15.87
CA ALA A 252 6.29 18.65 -15.86
C ALA A 252 5.71 19.01 -14.49
N ALA A 253 6.34 18.54 -13.40
CA ALA A 253 5.95 18.83 -12.02
C ALA A 253 6.07 20.31 -11.64
N THR A 254 6.73 21.15 -12.44
CA THR A 254 6.70 22.62 -12.26
C THR A 254 5.33 23.24 -12.54
N LYS A 255 4.44 22.51 -13.21
CA LYS A 255 3.08 22.96 -13.52
C LYS A 255 2.14 22.68 -12.35
N TRP A 256 1.41 23.71 -11.93
CA TRP A 256 0.53 23.71 -10.74
C TRP A 256 -0.54 22.61 -10.67
N ASN A 257 -0.90 21.97 -11.79
CA ASN A 257 -1.91 20.92 -11.87
C ASN A 257 -1.37 19.60 -12.45
N PHE A 258 -0.06 19.36 -12.27
CA PHE A 258 0.56 18.08 -12.60
C PHE A 258 0.80 17.31 -11.31
N ASP A 259 0.02 16.26 -11.08
CA ASP A 259 0.28 15.31 -10.01
C ASP A 259 1.38 14.35 -10.46
N ARG A 260 2.51 14.38 -9.77
CA ARG A 260 3.65 13.54 -10.11
C ARG A 260 3.43 12.12 -9.57
N TYR A 261 3.63 11.16 -10.46
CA TYR A 261 3.83 9.76 -10.14
C TYR A 261 5.16 9.34 -10.76
N ASP A 262 5.87 8.42 -10.12
CA ASP A 262 7.16 7.93 -10.56
C ASP A 262 7.01 6.48 -11.08
N PRO A 263 7.77 6.09 -12.12
CA PRO A 263 7.77 4.72 -12.60
C PRO A 263 8.40 3.78 -11.56
N GLY A 264 8.05 2.50 -11.63
CA GLY A 264 8.57 1.51 -10.68
C GLY A 264 8.56 0.10 -11.24
N LEU A 265 8.97 -0.87 -10.42
CA LEU A 265 8.95 -2.30 -10.79
C LEU A 265 7.53 -2.87 -10.93
N GLY A 266 6.52 -2.13 -10.52
CA GLY A 266 5.11 -2.53 -10.48
C GLY A 266 4.40 -1.86 -9.31
N VAL A 267 3.19 -2.31 -9.02
CA VAL A 267 2.37 -1.82 -7.92
C VAL A 267 2.10 -2.96 -6.96
N GLY A 268 2.34 -2.76 -5.66
CA GLY A 268 2.07 -3.74 -4.62
C GLY A 268 1.21 -3.21 -3.47
N GLY A 269 1.11 -4.00 -2.39
CA GLY A 269 0.32 -3.69 -1.20
C GLY A 269 -1.15 -4.12 -1.26
N HIS A 270 -1.94 -3.63 -0.30
CA HIS A 270 -3.33 -4.07 -0.02
C HIS A 270 -4.39 -3.47 -0.92
N CYS A 271 -4.14 -2.26 -1.42
CA CYS A 271 -5.21 -1.45 -1.96
C CYS A 271 -5.10 -1.27 -3.47
N LEU A 272 -3.97 -0.82 -3.99
CA LEU A 272 -3.86 -0.49 -5.41
C LEU A 272 -4.02 -1.73 -6.32
N PRO A 273 -3.47 -2.91 -5.96
CA PRO A 273 -3.71 -4.11 -6.76
C PRO A 273 -5.11 -4.69 -6.65
N VAL A 274 -5.88 -4.29 -5.64
CA VAL A 274 -7.07 -5.03 -5.18
C VAL A 274 -8.34 -4.19 -5.33
N ASP A 275 -8.36 -2.97 -4.78
CA ASP A 275 -9.51 -2.08 -4.76
C ASP A 275 -10.13 -1.80 -6.14
N PRO A 276 -9.36 -1.66 -7.25
CA PRO A 276 -9.96 -1.49 -8.58
C PRO A 276 -10.93 -2.61 -8.98
N HIS A 277 -10.70 -3.84 -8.52
CA HIS A 277 -11.54 -5.00 -8.82
C HIS A 277 -12.94 -4.91 -8.17
N TYR A 278 -13.05 -4.24 -7.02
CA TYR A 278 -14.36 -4.00 -6.37
C TYR A 278 -15.27 -3.15 -7.22
N PHE A 279 -14.72 -2.10 -7.81
CA PHE A 279 -15.49 -1.22 -8.69
C PHE A 279 -15.80 -1.90 -10.02
N LEU A 280 -14.84 -2.64 -10.58
CA LEU A 280 -15.05 -3.41 -11.81
C LEU A 280 -16.17 -4.44 -11.64
N SER A 281 -16.13 -5.25 -10.58
CA SER A 281 -17.15 -6.26 -10.30
C SER A 281 -18.55 -5.65 -10.18
N ALA A 282 -18.70 -4.53 -9.46
CA ALA A 282 -20.01 -3.87 -9.32
C ALA A 282 -20.55 -3.29 -10.64
N VAL A 283 -19.68 -2.80 -11.53
CA VAL A 283 -20.08 -2.22 -12.82
C VAL A 283 -20.39 -3.32 -13.84
N GLU A 284 -19.61 -4.41 -13.84
CA GLU A 284 -19.79 -5.57 -14.71
C GLU A 284 -21.09 -6.33 -14.42
N ASP A 285 -21.47 -6.44 -13.15
CA ASP A 285 -22.76 -7.01 -12.74
C ASP A 285 -23.97 -6.24 -13.30
N GLN A 286 -23.77 -4.95 -13.62
CA GLN A 286 -24.78 -4.11 -14.29
C GLN A 286 -24.67 -4.12 -15.82
N GLY A 287 -23.74 -4.92 -16.38
CA GLY A 287 -23.54 -5.08 -17.82
C GLY A 287 -22.72 -3.98 -18.48
N GLU A 288 -22.04 -3.13 -17.71
CA GLU A 288 -21.11 -2.10 -18.20
C GLU A 288 -19.67 -2.59 -18.06
N THR A 289 -18.78 -2.19 -18.97
CA THR A 289 -17.37 -2.59 -18.92
C THR A 289 -16.46 -1.36 -18.99
N LEU A 290 -15.44 -1.33 -18.13
CA LEU A 290 -14.44 -0.27 -18.14
C LEU A 290 -13.29 -0.65 -19.08
N GLY A 291 -12.91 0.27 -19.97
CA GLY A 291 -11.76 0.05 -20.85
C GLY A 291 -10.41 0.41 -20.21
N LEU A 292 -10.35 1.49 -19.42
CA LEU A 292 -9.09 2.06 -18.94
C LEU A 292 -8.52 1.34 -17.72
N VAL A 293 -9.37 1.01 -16.74
CA VAL A 293 -8.93 0.43 -15.46
C VAL A 293 -8.29 -0.94 -15.63
N PRO A 294 -8.87 -1.89 -16.39
CA PRO A 294 -8.21 -3.18 -16.63
C PRO A 294 -6.87 -3.04 -17.37
N VAL A 295 -6.79 -2.13 -18.35
CA VAL A 295 -5.52 -1.86 -19.06
C VAL A 295 -4.45 -1.30 -18.12
N ALA A 296 -4.83 -0.44 -17.18
CA ALA A 296 -3.90 0.06 -16.18
C ALA A 296 -3.36 -1.06 -15.27
N ARG A 297 -4.23 -1.97 -14.82
CA ARG A 297 -3.83 -3.17 -14.06
C ARG A 297 -2.89 -4.06 -14.86
N ASP A 298 -3.25 -4.39 -16.10
CA ASP A 298 -2.40 -5.17 -17.02
C ASP A 298 -1.00 -4.55 -17.19
N ILE A 299 -0.93 -3.22 -17.36
CA ILE A 299 0.35 -2.51 -17.46
C ILE A 299 1.16 -2.67 -16.17
N ASN A 300 0.57 -2.37 -15.02
CA ASN A 300 1.26 -2.42 -13.73
C ASN A 300 1.72 -3.84 -13.38
N ASP A 301 0.89 -4.85 -13.63
CA ASP A 301 1.18 -6.26 -13.35
C ASP A 301 2.21 -6.84 -14.34
N SER A 302 2.32 -6.26 -15.55
CA SER A 302 3.34 -6.64 -16.51
C SER A 302 4.75 -6.15 -16.15
N MET A 303 4.89 -5.16 -15.25
CA MET A 303 6.16 -4.49 -15.00
C MET A 303 7.28 -5.46 -14.56
N PRO A 304 7.10 -6.39 -13.60
CA PRO A 304 8.14 -7.35 -13.24
C PRO A 304 8.64 -8.19 -14.43
N ALA A 305 7.74 -8.58 -15.33
CA ALA A 305 8.10 -9.32 -16.54
C ALA A 305 8.90 -8.46 -17.53
N ARG A 306 8.59 -7.17 -17.64
CA ARG A 306 9.33 -6.21 -18.47
C ARG A 306 10.74 -5.98 -17.94
N TYR A 307 10.90 -5.83 -16.62
CA TYR A 307 12.22 -5.70 -16.00
C TYR A 307 13.07 -6.97 -16.16
N LEU A 308 12.48 -8.16 -16.05
CA LEU A 308 13.18 -9.41 -16.39
C LEU A 308 13.73 -9.39 -17.82
N GLU A 309 12.90 -9.02 -18.80
CA GLU A 309 13.33 -8.98 -20.20
C GLU A 309 14.39 -7.90 -20.43
N MET A 310 14.25 -6.75 -19.79
CA MET A 310 15.27 -5.69 -19.80
C MET A 310 16.62 -6.19 -19.26
N ILE A 311 16.62 -6.83 -18.09
CA ILE A 311 17.83 -7.42 -17.49
C ILE A 311 18.51 -8.39 -18.47
N ARG A 312 17.74 -9.24 -19.15
CA ARG A 312 18.28 -10.20 -20.14
C ARG A 312 18.92 -9.51 -21.34
N GLN A 313 18.28 -8.46 -21.86
CA GLN A 313 18.80 -7.67 -22.98
C GLN A 313 20.09 -6.96 -22.58
N LEU A 314 20.12 -6.37 -21.39
CA LEU A 314 21.28 -5.67 -20.85
C LEU A 314 22.48 -6.59 -20.64
N LEU A 315 22.27 -7.74 -20.02
CA LEU A 315 23.31 -8.76 -19.86
C LEU A 315 23.86 -9.21 -21.22
N THR A 316 22.97 -9.43 -22.20
CA THR A 316 23.37 -9.84 -23.55
C THR A 316 24.18 -8.75 -24.26
N ALA A 317 23.80 -7.48 -24.11
CA ALA A 317 24.49 -6.34 -24.71
C ALA A 317 25.94 -6.18 -24.20
N VAL A 318 26.19 -6.54 -22.93
CA VAL A 318 27.55 -6.57 -22.36
C VAL A 318 28.26 -7.92 -22.52
N GLY A 319 27.72 -8.82 -23.35
CA GLY A 319 28.33 -10.12 -23.67
C GLY A 319 28.21 -11.17 -22.56
N LYS A 320 27.37 -10.95 -21.55
CA LYS A 320 27.09 -11.89 -20.46
C LYS A 320 25.87 -12.75 -20.80
N ARG A 321 25.94 -14.03 -20.45
CA ARG A 321 24.79 -14.93 -20.58
C ARG A 321 23.90 -14.77 -19.33
N PRO A 322 22.58 -14.54 -19.47
CA PRO A 322 21.71 -14.35 -18.31
C PRO A 322 21.80 -15.46 -17.26
N THR A 323 21.86 -16.72 -17.68
CA THR A 323 21.95 -17.89 -16.78
C THR A 323 23.31 -18.06 -16.09
N SER A 324 24.31 -17.24 -16.44
CA SER A 324 25.61 -17.19 -15.76
C SER A 324 25.78 -15.92 -14.94
N ALA A 325 24.76 -15.05 -14.92
CA ALA A 325 24.81 -13.77 -14.25
C ALA A 325 24.25 -13.84 -12.83
N ILE A 326 24.73 -12.94 -11.98
CA ILE A 326 24.21 -12.70 -10.64
C ILE A 326 23.46 -11.36 -10.66
N VAL A 327 22.20 -11.37 -10.23
CA VAL A 327 21.38 -10.17 -10.07
C VAL A 327 21.21 -9.90 -8.58
N ALA A 328 21.69 -8.76 -8.11
CA ALA A 328 21.43 -8.29 -6.76
C ALA A 328 20.14 -7.46 -6.75
N VAL A 329 19.26 -7.67 -5.77
CA VAL A 329 18.05 -6.88 -5.55
C VAL A 329 18.11 -6.25 -4.16
N LEU A 330 18.12 -4.92 -4.10
CA LEU A 330 18.04 -4.17 -2.85
C LEU A 330 16.60 -3.74 -2.58
N GLY A 331 16.03 -4.26 -1.50
CA GLY A 331 14.64 -4.03 -1.11
C GLY A 331 13.68 -4.96 -1.84
N VAL A 332 12.83 -5.63 -1.09
CA VAL A 332 11.77 -6.52 -1.58
C VAL A 332 10.41 -6.19 -0.99
N THR A 333 10.29 -5.25 -0.06
CA THR A 333 8.99 -4.83 0.48
C THR A 333 8.16 -4.10 -0.56
N TYR A 334 6.83 -4.09 -0.46
CA TYR A 334 6.00 -3.41 -1.47
C TYR A 334 6.13 -1.87 -1.42
N LYS A 335 6.62 -1.34 -0.28
CA LYS A 335 6.78 0.10 -0.01
C LYS A 335 8.07 0.34 0.81
N PRO A 336 8.77 1.48 0.61
CA PRO A 336 9.92 1.84 1.43
C PRO A 336 9.61 1.90 2.92
N ASN A 337 10.59 1.46 3.71
CA ASN A 337 10.68 1.59 5.17
C ASN A 337 9.56 0.89 5.97
N VAL A 338 8.96 -0.17 5.43
CA VAL A 338 8.01 -1.03 6.14
C VAL A 338 8.37 -2.49 5.87
N SER A 339 8.20 -3.39 6.85
CA SER A 339 8.38 -4.83 6.68
C SER A 339 7.06 -5.47 6.21
N ASP A 340 6.77 -5.38 4.91
CA ASP A 340 5.57 -5.97 4.30
C ASP A 340 5.84 -6.40 2.85
N LEU A 341 5.70 -7.69 2.56
CA LEU A 341 5.91 -8.27 1.22
C LEU A 341 4.65 -8.39 0.35
N ARG A 342 3.47 -8.08 0.89
CA ARG A 342 2.20 -8.40 0.23
C ARG A 342 2.09 -7.74 -1.15
N ASN A 343 1.85 -8.58 -2.17
CA ASN A 343 1.82 -8.20 -3.59
C ASN A 343 3.07 -7.45 -4.07
N SER A 344 4.25 -7.70 -3.46
CA SER A 344 5.47 -7.00 -3.84
C SER A 344 5.91 -7.35 -5.28
N ALA A 345 6.03 -6.32 -6.11
CA ALA A 345 6.57 -6.42 -7.46
C ALA A 345 8.04 -6.88 -7.49
N ALA A 346 8.82 -6.56 -6.45
CA ALA A 346 10.20 -6.99 -6.33
C ALA A 346 10.31 -8.49 -6.03
N VAL A 347 9.43 -9.04 -5.17
CA VAL A 347 9.34 -10.49 -4.91
C VAL A 347 8.95 -11.24 -6.19
N GLU A 348 8.00 -10.70 -6.96
CA GLU A 348 7.60 -11.27 -8.25
C GLU A 348 8.76 -11.25 -9.27
N LEU A 349 9.53 -10.16 -9.32
CA LEU A 349 10.74 -10.08 -10.16
C LEU A 349 11.77 -11.14 -9.76
N VAL A 350 12.06 -11.29 -8.47
CA VAL A 350 12.99 -12.31 -7.94
C VAL A 350 12.53 -13.71 -8.37
N SER A 351 11.26 -14.03 -8.15
CA SER A 351 10.66 -15.32 -8.51
C SER A 351 10.79 -15.60 -10.02
N ARG A 352 10.54 -14.60 -10.87
CA ARG A 352 10.68 -14.70 -12.33
C ARG A 352 12.12 -14.90 -12.77
N LEU A 353 13.09 -14.20 -12.16
CA LEU A 353 14.51 -14.37 -12.43
C LEU A 353 14.98 -15.79 -12.06
N GLN A 354 14.61 -16.26 -10.87
CA GLN A 354 14.94 -17.60 -10.39
C GLN A 354 14.31 -18.70 -11.27
N ALA A 355 13.05 -18.53 -11.71
CA ALA A 355 12.40 -19.46 -12.64
C ALA A 355 13.11 -19.56 -14.00
N GLN A 356 13.91 -18.55 -14.38
CA GLN A 356 14.76 -18.57 -15.57
C GLN A 356 16.19 -19.09 -15.30
N ASN A 357 16.46 -19.62 -14.10
CA ASN A 357 17.78 -20.06 -13.63
C ASN A 357 18.82 -18.94 -13.62
N ILE A 358 18.40 -17.71 -13.28
CA ILE A 358 19.30 -16.60 -13.00
C ILE A 358 19.55 -16.58 -11.49
N THR A 359 20.81 -16.44 -11.08
CA THR A 359 21.16 -16.34 -9.66
C THR A 359 20.74 -14.97 -9.15
N VAL A 360 20.00 -14.95 -8.03
CA VAL A 360 19.50 -13.72 -7.41
C VAL A 360 19.97 -13.65 -5.97
N GLU A 361 20.60 -12.54 -5.61
CA GLU A 361 21.00 -12.21 -4.25
C GLU A 361 20.11 -11.05 -3.77
N VAL A 362 19.54 -11.15 -2.58
CA VAL A 362 18.60 -10.15 -2.06
C VAL A 362 19.17 -9.52 -0.80
N TYR A 363 18.94 -8.22 -0.62
CA TYR A 363 19.11 -7.57 0.67
C TYR A 363 18.01 -6.56 0.93
N ASP A 364 17.33 -6.69 2.06
CA ASP A 364 16.35 -5.73 2.54
C ASP A 364 16.67 -5.35 3.99
N SER A 365 16.68 -4.05 4.26
CA SER A 365 17.02 -3.50 5.59
C SER A 365 15.91 -3.67 6.62
N GLN A 366 14.70 -4.04 6.20
CA GLN A 366 13.55 -4.25 7.09
C GLN A 366 13.50 -5.67 7.67
N TYR A 367 14.35 -6.58 7.19
CA TYR A 367 14.39 -7.97 7.62
C TYR A 367 15.75 -8.35 8.23
N PRO A 368 15.78 -9.31 9.16
CA PRO A 368 17.02 -9.81 9.73
C PRO A 368 17.91 -10.43 8.65
N ALA A 369 19.23 -10.35 8.89
CA ALA A 369 20.26 -10.92 8.04
C ALA A 369 20.26 -12.46 8.11
N ASP A 370 20.56 -13.11 6.99
CA ASP A 370 20.74 -14.57 6.87
C ASP A 370 19.50 -15.41 7.24
N GLU A 371 18.33 -14.78 7.27
CA GLU A 371 17.04 -15.40 7.56
C GLU A 371 16.15 -15.39 6.32
N GLU A 372 15.19 -16.32 6.28
CA GLU A 372 14.16 -16.32 5.25
C GLU A 372 13.17 -15.17 5.47
N ILE A 373 12.82 -14.46 4.40
CA ILE A 373 11.90 -13.33 4.46
C ILE A 373 10.46 -13.85 4.34
N GLU A 374 9.67 -13.78 5.41
CA GLU A 374 8.22 -14.07 5.45
C GLU A 374 7.77 -15.29 4.63
N ASP A 375 8.50 -16.42 4.75
CA ASP A 375 8.24 -17.69 4.03
C ASP A 375 8.23 -17.58 2.49
N SER A 376 8.83 -16.52 1.94
CA SER A 376 8.86 -16.26 0.49
C SER A 376 9.81 -17.19 -0.28
N GLY A 377 10.59 -18.03 0.41
CA GLY A 377 11.70 -18.77 -0.18
C GLY A 377 12.92 -17.90 -0.53
N ILE A 378 12.90 -16.61 -0.15
CA ILE A 378 14.01 -15.67 -0.34
C ILE A 378 14.79 -15.56 0.97
N THR A 379 16.08 -15.88 0.95
CA THR A 379 16.98 -15.61 2.07
C THR A 379 17.55 -14.20 1.97
N ASN A 380 17.42 -13.42 3.04
CA ASN A 380 17.98 -12.09 3.11
C ASN A 380 19.51 -12.15 3.26
N GLY A 381 20.23 -11.35 2.50
CA GLY A 381 21.68 -11.27 2.57
C GLY A 381 22.17 -10.69 3.91
N SER A 382 23.40 -11.02 4.30
CA SER A 382 23.93 -10.56 5.60
C SER A 382 24.13 -9.04 5.68
N THR A 383 24.50 -8.43 4.55
CA THR A 383 24.75 -6.98 4.40
C THR A 383 24.43 -6.55 2.96
N PRO A 384 24.22 -5.24 2.70
CA PRO A 384 24.04 -4.76 1.34
C PRO A 384 25.27 -5.06 0.46
N ILE A 385 26.47 -4.89 1.01
CA ILE A 385 27.72 -5.10 0.27
C ILE A 385 27.97 -6.57 -0.08
N THR A 386 27.48 -7.50 0.74
CA THR A 386 27.56 -8.92 0.43
C THR A 386 26.56 -9.31 -0.65
N ALA A 387 25.37 -8.71 -0.65
CA ALA A 387 24.35 -8.99 -1.68
C ALA A 387 24.78 -8.53 -3.07
N VAL A 388 25.50 -7.41 -3.18
CA VAL A 388 26.02 -6.93 -4.48
C VAL A 388 27.35 -7.57 -4.89
N ARG A 389 27.94 -8.42 -4.06
CA ARG A 389 29.29 -8.96 -4.31
C ARG A 389 29.31 -9.82 -5.58
N ASN A 390 30.17 -9.45 -6.53
CA ASN A 390 30.24 -10.07 -7.86
C ASN A 390 28.91 -10.04 -8.65
N ALA A 391 27.95 -9.21 -8.26
CA ALA A 391 26.72 -9.05 -9.02
C ALA A 391 27.00 -8.38 -10.37
N ASP A 392 26.38 -8.87 -11.43
CA ASP A 392 26.45 -8.26 -12.76
C ASP A 392 25.42 -7.14 -12.92
N VAL A 393 24.30 -7.25 -12.21
CA VAL A 393 23.21 -6.29 -12.20
C VAL A 393 22.81 -6.00 -10.75
N LEU A 394 22.62 -4.74 -10.43
CA LEU A 394 22.03 -4.25 -9.20
C LEU A 394 20.67 -3.63 -9.52
N VAL A 395 19.60 -4.18 -8.94
CA VAL A 395 18.26 -3.64 -9.02
C VAL A 395 17.90 -2.99 -7.69
N VAL A 396 17.51 -1.73 -7.71
CA VAL A 396 16.81 -1.11 -6.58
C VAL A 396 15.35 -1.56 -6.66
N GLY A 397 15.03 -2.60 -5.89
CA GLY A 397 13.69 -3.15 -5.82
C GLY A 397 12.75 -2.22 -5.06
N THR A 398 13.18 -1.82 -3.86
CA THR A 398 12.45 -0.88 -3.02
C THR A 398 13.40 0.19 -2.48
N PRO A 399 13.14 1.48 -2.71
CA PRO A 399 14.08 2.55 -2.36
C PRO A 399 13.96 2.95 -0.88
N HIS A 400 14.44 2.09 0.02
CA HIS A 400 14.53 2.41 1.46
C HIS A 400 15.45 3.61 1.68
N ASP A 401 15.12 4.45 2.68
CA ASP A 401 15.93 5.63 2.99
C ASP A 401 17.36 5.25 3.41
N SER A 402 17.51 4.10 4.09
CA SER A 402 18.79 3.54 4.51
C SER A 402 19.75 3.24 3.35
N PHE A 403 19.24 3.05 2.14
CA PHE A 403 20.07 2.77 0.96
C PHE A 403 20.66 4.02 0.32
N ARG A 404 20.10 5.21 0.60
CA ARG A 404 20.63 6.49 0.07
C ARG A 404 22.04 6.80 0.54
N GLU A 405 22.45 6.22 1.67
CA GLU A 405 23.78 6.40 2.24
C GLU A 405 24.85 5.56 1.54
N PHE A 406 24.47 4.64 0.64
CA PHE A 406 25.45 3.84 -0.09
C PHE A 406 26.13 4.64 -1.18
N ASP A 407 27.47 4.58 -1.18
CA ASP A 407 28.32 5.19 -2.18
C ASP A 407 28.31 4.35 -3.48
N PRO A 408 27.84 4.91 -4.62
CA PRO A 408 27.86 4.23 -5.92
C PRO A 408 29.23 3.64 -6.29
N ASP A 409 30.33 4.32 -5.98
CA ASP A 409 31.69 3.83 -6.26
C ASP A 409 32.01 2.58 -5.43
N ALA A 410 31.67 2.60 -4.15
CA ALA A 410 31.89 1.46 -3.27
C ALA A 410 31.07 0.23 -3.70
N LEU A 411 29.84 0.46 -4.18
CA LEU A 411 29.00 -0.59 -4.76
C LEU A 411 29.65 -1.15 -6.03
N ALA A 412 30.08 -0.29 -6.97
CA ALA A 412 30.73 -0.70 -8.20
C ALA A 412 31.97 -1.57 -7.96
N VAL A 413 32.81 -1.18 -6.99
CA VAL A 413 34.03 -1.91 -6.61
C VAL A 413 33.74 -3.31 -6.06
N ALA A 414 32.59 -3.50 -5.39
CA ALA A 414 32.20 -4.81 -4.86
C ALA A 414 31.53 -5.72 -5.90
N MET A 415 30.97 -5.14 -6.96
CA MET A 415 30.26 -5.84 -8.02
C MET A 415 31.21 -6.46 -9.06
N ALA A 416 30.64 -7.20 -10.02
CA ALA A 416 31.40 -7.74 -11.15
C ALA A 416 31.87 -6.62 -12.10
N PRO A 417 32.91 -6.86 -12.92
CA PRO A 417 33.33 -5.90 -13.93
C PRO A 417 32.19 -5.51 -14.88
N ASN A 418 32.17 -4.23 -15.24
CA ASN A 418 31.08 -3.58 -15.94
C ASN A 418 29.71 -3.83 -15.28
N PRO A 419 29.53 -3.41 -14.01
CA PRO A 419 28.28 -3.62 -13.29
C PRO A 419 27.16 -2.76 -13.88
N ILE A 420 25.95 -3.29 -13.89
CA ILE A 420 24.76 -2.60 -14.40
C ILE A 420 23.89 -2.17 -13.23
N LEU A 421 23.46 -0.91 -13.20
CA LEU A 421 22.45 -0.42 -12.26
C LEU A 421 21.07 -0.38 -12.92
N ILE A 422 20.04 -0.74 -12.17
CA ILE A 422 18.62 -0.56 -12.47
C ILE A 422 17.97 0.15 -11.26
N ASP A 423 17.78 1.46 -11.35
CA ASP A 423 17.23 2.32 -10.29
C ASP A 423 16.05 3.16 -10.81
N PRO A 424 14.84 2.57 -10.90
CA PRO A 424 13.70 3.19 -11.56
C PRO A 424 13.12 4.39 -10.81
N GLN A 425 13.38 4.50 -9.50
CA GLN A 425 12.87 5.57 -8.64
C GLN A 425 13.93 6.64 -8.33
N ARG A 426 15.10 6.58 -8.97
CA ARG A 426 16.23 7.48 -8.71
C ARG A 426 16.61 7.57 -7.22
N LEU A 427 16.77 6.43 -6.57
CA LEU A 427 17.24 6.39 -5.18
C LEU A 427 18.62 7.05 -5.03
N PHE A 428 19.55 6.73 -5.94
CA PHE A 428 20.90 7.30 -5.93
C PHE A 428 20.94 8.69 -6.61
N ASP A 429 22.01 9.45 -6.41
CA ASP A 429 22.19 10.75 -7.10
C ASP A 429 22.68 10.58 -8.56
N PRO A 430 22.01 11.18 -9.56
CA PRO A 430 22.47 11.40 -10.94
C PRO A 430 23.95 11.62 -11.14
N ALA A 431 24.51 12.57 -10.41
CA ALA A 431 25.92 12.92 -10.55
C ALA A 431 26.81 11.84 -9.96
N ALA A 432 26.53 11.38 -8.74
CA ALA A 432 27.32 10.34 -8.08
C ALA A 432 27.39 9.04 -8.90
N VAL A 433 26.28 8.57 -9.48
CA VAL A 433 26.30 7.38 -10.34
C VAL A 433 27.07 7.64 -11.65
N ALA A 434 26.95 8.85 -12.23
CA ALA A 434 27.66 9.20 -13.46
C ALA A 434 29.19 9.25 -13.29
N ASP A 435 29.64 9.62 -12.10
CA ASP A 435 31.06 9.69 -11.74
C ASP A 435 31.63 8.33 -11.32
N SER A 436 30.77 7.30 -11.21
CA SER A 436 31.12 5.93 -10.80
C SER A 436 31.28 4.93 -11.94
N ASP A 437 31.80 3.74 -11.61
CA ASP A 437 31.87 2.59 -12.53
C ASP A 437 30.54 1.81 -12.66
N LEU A 438 29.45 2.24 -12.01
CA LEU A 438 28.11 1.68 -12.24
C LEU A 438 27.61 2.11 -13.63
N HIS A 439 27.54 1.16 -14.55
CA HIS A 439 27.00 1.44 -15.88
C HIS A 439 25.49 1.52 -15.83
N ARG A 440 25.00 2.63 -16.38
CA ARG A 440 23.60 2.86 -16.68
C ARG A 440 23.39 2.72 -18.18
N PRO A 441 22.71 1.68 -18.65
CA PRO A 441 22.36 1.57 -20.05
C PRO A 441 21.23 2.57 -20.37
N LEU A 442 21.62 3.74 -20.90
CA LEU A 442 20.72 4.85 -21.29
C LEU A 442 19.67 4.47 -22.34
N GLU A 443 19.85 3.37 -23.05
CA GLU A 443 18.89 2.88 -24.04
C GLU A 443 17.73 2.10 -23.40
N LEU A 444 17.82 1.79 -22.09
CA LEU A 444 16.87 0.90 -21.40
C LEU A 444 16.43 1.34 -19.99
N GLU A 445 17.18 2.20 -19.27
CA GLU A 445 16.77 2.68 -17.95
C GLU A 445 15.87 3.94 -17.98
N THR A 446 14.75 3.85 -17.29
CA THR A 446 13.88 4.98 -17.02
C THR A 446 14.55 5.92 -16.02
N GLY A 447 14.73 7.18 -16.40
CA GLY A 447 14.85 8.23 -15.41
C GLY A 447 16.24 8.76 -15.17
N TRP A 448 17.20 8.72 -16.10
CA TRP A 448 18.53 9.31 -15.87
C TRP A 448 19.09 9.96 -17.13
N ALA A 449 19.36 11.27 -17.09
CA ALA A 449 19.89 12.00 -18.23
C ALA A 449 21.37 11.68 -18.41
N GLY A 450 21.72 11.07 -19.53
CA GLY A 450 23.10 10.92 -19.96
C GLY A 450 23.37 11.71 -21.23
N ARG A 451 24.33 12.64 -21.17
CA ARG A 451 25.00 13.15 -22.37
C ARG A 451 25.89 12.03 -22.94
N GLN A 452 25.36 11.22 -23.84
CA GLN A 452 26.19 10.50 -24.80
C GLN A 452 25.85 10.92 -26.21
N ARG A 453 26.86 11.38 -26.95
CA ARG A 453 26.75 11.67 -28.37
C ARG A 453 26.50 10.34 -29.07
N LEU A 454 25.41 10.26 -29.83
CA LEU A 454 25.13 9.20 -30.78
C LEU A 454 26.42 8.80 -31.54
N GLY A 455 26.94 7.60 -31.29
CA GLY A 455 27.88 6.93 -32.21
C GLY A 455 29.33 6.69 -31.81
N GLU A 456 29.72 6.68 -30.52
CA GLU A 456 31.04 6.14 -30.14
C GLU A 456 30.94 4.70 -29.61
N PRO A 457 31.67 3.72 -30.18
CA PRO A 457 31.69 2.36 -29.67
C PRO A 457 32.37 2.33 -28.29
N MET A 458 31.89 1.44 -27.40
CA MET A 458 32.51 1.17 -26.11
C MET A 458 34.01 0.92 -26.30
N GLY A 459 34.83 1.75 -25.66
CA GLY A 459 36.27 1.83 -25.90
C GLY A 459 36.96 0.48 -25.78
N GLU A 460 37.71 0.11 -26.81
CA GLU A 460 38.65 -1.01 -26.76
C GLU A 460 39.69 -0.78 -25.67
N THR A 461 39.94 -1.82 -24.87
CA THR A 461 41.01 -1.87 -23.87
C THR A 461 42.34 -1.48 -24.51
N PRO A 462 43.17 -0.58 -23.93
CA PRO A 462 44.47 -0.27 -24.51
C PRO A 462 45.42 -1.46 -24.34
N ALA A 463 45.57 -2.25 -25.40
CA ALA A 463 46.74 -3.07 -25.61
C ALA A 463 47.89 -2.17 -26.09
N ASP A 464 48.65 -1.58 -25.18
CA ASP A 464 50.12 -1.66 -25.23
C ASP A 464 50.78 -0.92 -24.06
N GLY A 465 51.84 -1.55 -23.53
CA GLY A 465 52.63 -0.99 -22.45
C GLY A 465 53.43 0.22 -22.90
N THR A 466 53.15 1.37 -22.29
CA THR A 466 54.15 2.43 -22.12
C THR A 466 54.06 3.00 -20.71
N VAL A 467 55.07 2.67 -19.91
CA VAL A 467 55.38 3.32 -18.65
C VAL A 467 55.66 4.79 -18.94
N THR A 468 54.86 5.70 -18.41
CA THR A 468 55.28 7.09 -18.21
C THR A 468 55.07 7.49 -16.75
N ASP A 469 56.21 7.67 -16.11
CA ASP A 469 56.47 8.12 -14.75
C ASP A 469 55.90 9.54 -14.56
N ARG A 470 54.89 9.70 -13.68
CA ARG A 470 54.52 11.01 -13.12
C ARG A 470 54.96 11.06 -11.68
N ARG A 471 56.17 11.58 -11.46
CA ARG A 471 56.58 12.14 -10.18
C ARG A 471 56.05 13.56 -10.03
N GLU A 472 55.50 13.78 -8.85
CA GLU A 472 55.17 15.06 -8.22
C GLU A 472 56.33 16.06 -8.26
N ASN A 473 56.02 17.36 -8.34
CA ASN A 473 56.42 18.34 -7.33
C ASN A 473 55.89 19.76 -7.61
N HIS A 474 55.27 20.31 -6.56
CA HIS A 474 55.29 21.70 -6.07
C HIS A 474 55.59 22.87 -7.01
N ASP A 475 54.61 23.77 -7.18
CA ASP A 475 54.53 25.06 -6.46
C ASP A 475 53.09 25.58 -6.42
#